data_AF-A0A2E3W286-F1
#
_entry.id   AF-A0A2E3W286-F1
#
_cell.length_a   1.000
_cell.length_b   1.000
_cell.length_c   1.000
_cell.angle_alpha   90.00
_cell.angle_beta   90.00
_cell.angle_gamma   90.00
#
_symmetry.space_group_name_H-M   'P 1'
#
loop_
_entity.id
_entity.type
_entity.pdbx_description
1 polymer ?
#
loop_
_entity_poly.entity_id
_entity_poly.type
_entity_poly.pdbx_seq_one_letter_code
_entity_poly.pdbx_strand_id
1 'polypeptide(L)'
;MIKNLVLNLIILMTITACGLTTTRPKQEMSFAQAAFLAAKEAKADVHSPVFFRKAEVYYLKAKSAYRRKYFNKAKSYAELSKKFSEKAEFEAVRKAVANR
;
A
#
# COMPACT_ATOMS: atom_id res chain seq x y z
N MET A 1 6.51 36.38 -35.89
CA MET A 1 5.66 35.18 -35.69
C MET A 1 6.42 33.98 -35.09
N ILE A 2 7.61 33.62 -35.61
CA ILE A 2 8.41 32.48 -35.12
C ILE A 2 8.81 32.58 -33.64
N LYS A 3 9.17 33.77 -33.13
CA LYS A 3 9.50 33.99 -31.71
C LYS A 3 8.37 33.62 -30.76
N ASN A 4 7.13 33.99 -31.09
CA ASN A 4 5.95 33.70 -30.25
C ASN A 4 5.60 32.21 -30.30
N LEU A 5 5.83 31.55 -31.45
CA LEU A 5 5.64 30.11 -31.60
C LEU A 5 6.63 29.32 -30.73
N VAL A 6 7.91 29.71 -30.74
CA VAL A 6 8.97 29.10 -29.92
C VAL A 6 8.70 29.32 -28.43
N LEU A 7 8.26 30.52 -28.05
CA LEU A 7 7.92 30.83 -26.66
C LEU A 7 6.74 29.98 -26.16
N ASN A 8 5.69 29.83 -26.97
CA ASN A 8 4.54 28.98 -26.64
C ASN A 8 4.90 27.49 -26.54
N LEU A 9 5.83 27.01 -27.37
CA LEU A 9 6.29 25.62 -27.32
C LEU A 9 7.12 25.32 -26.07
N ILE A 10 7.96 26.27 -25.64
CA ILE A 10 8.73 26.17 -24.39
C ILE A 10 7.80 26.16 -23.17
N ILE A 11 6.77 27.01 -23.17
CA ILE A 11 5.75 27.04 -22.12
C ILE A 11 5.03 25.69 -22.07
N LEU A 12 4.63 25.12 -23.20
CA LEU A 12 3.94 23.83 -23.24
C LEU A 12 4.79 22.68 -22.66
N MET A 13 6.11 22.70 -22.89
CA MET A 13 7.00 21.66 -22.35
C MET A 13 7.20 21.76 -20.84
N THR A 14 7.27 22.95 -20.26
CA THR A 14 7.50 23.11 -18.80
C THR A 14 6.30 22.70 -17.95
N ILE A 15 5.06 22.89 -18.44
CA ILE A 15 3.85 22.43 -17.72
C ILE A 15 3.72 20.90 -17.70
N THR A 16 4.25 20.20 -18.70
CA THR A 16 4.18 18.72 -18.75
C THR A 16 5.18 18.00 -17.85
N ALA A 17 6.23 18.69 -17.37
CA ALA A 17 7.31 18.05 -16.62
C ALA A 17 7.00 17.77 -15.13
N CYS A 18 5.91 18.33 -14.57
CA CYS A 18 5.63 18.26 -13.14
C CYS A 18 4.99 16.94 -12.64
N GLY A 19 4.66 16.00 -13.54
CA GLY A 19 3.86 14.80 -13.19
C GLY A 19 4.63 13.55 -12.74
N LEU A 20 5.97 13.55 -12.73
CA LEU A 20 6.78 12.33 -12.53
C LEU A 20 7.20 12.06 -11.07
N THR A 21 6.78 12.89 -10.11
CA THR A 21 7.18 12.75 -8.70
C THR A 21 6.29 11.75 -7.94
N THR A 22 6.47 10.45 -8.20
CA THR A 22 5.86 9.43 -7.33
C THR A 22 6.50 9.51 -5.95
N THR A 23 5.76 10.01 -4.96
CA THR A 23 6.24 10.17 -3.59
C THR A 23 6.41 8.82 -2.91
N ARG A 24 7.41 8.71 -2.03
CA ARG A 24 7.69 7.48 -1.28
C ARG A 24 6.56 7.24 -0.25
N PRO A 25 5.80 6.13 -0.31
CA PRO A 25 4.60 5.91 0.51
C PRO A 25 4.97 5.40 1.92
N LYS A 26 5.71 6.21 2.68
CA LYS A 26 6.20 5.83 4.02
C LYS A 26 5.03 5.55 4.98
N GLN A 27 4.00 6.39 4.91
CA GLN A 27 2.84 6.32 5.79
C GLN A 27 2.02 5.05 5.52
N GLU A 28 1.71 4.77 4.27
CA GLU A 28 0.92 3.59 3.88
C GLU A 28 1.66 2.28 4.22
N MET A 29 2.98 2.24 4.02
CA MET A 29 3.81 1.11 4.43
C MET A 29 3.80 0.91 5.95
N SER A 30 3.85 2.00 6.73
CA SER A 30 3.77 1.97 8.20
C SER A 30 2.42 1.41 8.66
N PHE A 31 1.32 1.90 8.08
CA PHE A 31 -0.02 1.41 8.40
C PHE A 31 -0.22 -0.07 8.05
N ALA A 32 0.27 -0.51 6.89
CA ALA A 32 0.22 -1.92 6.51
C ALA A 32 1.00 -2.81 7.49
N GLN A 33 2.17 -2.35 7.96
CA GLN A 33 2.97 -3.05 8.96
C GLN A 33 2.23 -3.14 10.30
N ALA A 34 1.71 -2.02 10.80
CA ALA A 34 0.98 -1.98 12.07
C ALA A 34 -0.25 -2.92 12.03
N ALA A 35 -1.06 -2.84 10.98
CA ALA A 35 -2.22 -3.71 10.81
C ALA A 35 -1.84 -5.20 10.71
N PHE A 36 -0.76 -5.53 9.99
CA PHE A 36 -0.30 -6.91 9.89
C PHE A 36 0.20 -7.47 11.22
N LEU A 37 0.87 -6.65 12.04
CA LEU A 37 1.28 -7.04 13.39
C LEU A 37 0.08 -7.25 14.31
N ALA A 38 -0.90 -6.34 14.29
CA ALA A 38 -2.14 -6.48 15.06
C ALA A 38 -2.91 -7.77 14.71
N ALA A 39 -3.04 -8.07 13.41
CA ALA A 39 -3.65 -9.32 12.96
C ALA A 39 -2.89 -10.56 13.45
N LYS A 40 -1.55 -10.50 13.50
CA LYS A 40 -0.72 -11.59 14.02
C LYS A 40 -0.89 -11.76 15.54
N GLU A 41 -0.93 -10.66 16.29
CA GLU A 41 -1.16 -10.67 17.75
C GLU A 41 -2.54 -11.25 18.10
N ALA A 42 -3.55 -10.97 17.27
CA ALA A 42 -4.89 -11.56 17.38
C ALA A 42 -4.96 -13.05 17.00
N LYS A 43 -3.83 -13.71 16.68
CA LYS A 43 -3.76 -15.11 16.20
C LYS A 43 -4.61 -15.35 14.96
N ALA A 44 -4.61 -14.39 14.03
CA ALA A 44 -5.39 -14.50 12.80
C ALA A 44 -4.85 -15.58 11.84
N ASP A 45 -3.63 -16.03 12.01
CA ASP A 45 -3.09 -17.22 11.34
C ASP A 45 -3.88 -18.50 11.68
N VAL A 46 -4.38 -18.61 12.92
CA VAL A 46 -5.20 -19.74 13.36
C VAL A 46 -6.69 -19.48 13.09
N HIS A 47 -7.17 -18.29 13.47
CA HIS A 47 -8.61 -18.02 13.48
C HIS A 47 -9.14 -17.44 12.15
N SER A 48 -8.30 -16.82 11.33
CA SER A 48 -8.67 -16.29 10.01
C SER A 48 -7.56 -16.51 8.94
N PRO A 49 -7.12 -17.77 8.73
CA PRO A 49 -5.94 -18.09 7.91
C PRO A 49 -6.05 -17.58 6.46
N VAL A 50 -7.26 -17.58 5.90
CA VAL A 50 -7.50 -17.17 4.50
C VAL A 50 -7.20 -15.68 4.31
N PHE A 51 -7.69 -14.82 5.21
CA PHE A 51 -7.43 -13.38 5.11
C PHE A 51 -6.01 -13.05 5.56
N PHE A 52 -5.50 -13.72 6.59
CA PHE A 52 -4.13 -13.52 7.06
C PHE A 52 -3.10 -13.87 5.99
N ARG A 53 -3.27 -14.99 5.26
CA ARG A 53 -2.36 -15.38 4.18
C ARG A 53 -2.42 -14.39 3.00
N LYS A 54 -3.59 -13.86 2.67
CA LYS A 54 -3.72 -12.79 1.66
C LYS A 54 -2.99 -11.53 2.10
N ALA A 55 -3.18 -11.11 3.35
CA ALA A 55 -2.49 -9.96 3.92
C ALA A 55 -0.97 -10.12 3.84
N GLU A 56 -0.44 -11.29 4.23
CA GLU A 56 0.98 -11.61 4.18
C GLU A 56 1.55 -11.52 2.76
N VAL A 57 0.87 -12.13 1.78
CA VAL A 57 1.30 -12.08 0.37
C VAL A 57 1.38 -10.64 -0.13
N TYR A 58 0.38 -9.81 0.17
CA TYR A 58 0.40 -8.41 -0.23
C TYR A 58 1.45 -7.59 0.54
N TYR A 59 1.66 -7.87 1.83
CA TYR A 59 2.69 -7.23 2.63
C TYR A 59 4.10 -7.50 2.06
N LEU A 60 4.39 -8.75 1.69
CA LEU A 60 5.66 -9.14 1.08
C LEU A 60 5.84 -8.49 -0.30
N LYS A 61 4.79 -8.45 -1.11
CA LYS A 61 4.78 -7.74 -2.40
C LYS A 61 5.02 -6.23 -2.22
N ALA A 62 4.40 -5.60 -1.24
CA ALA A 62 4.58 -4.19 -0.90
C ALA A 62 6.03 -3.91 -0.51
N LYS A 63 6.62 -4.71 0.38
CA LYS A 63 8.05 -4.58 0.77
C LYS A 63 8.99 -4.75 -0.41
N SER A 64 8.73 -5.74 -1.27
CA SER A 64 9.54 -5.98 -2.47
C SER A 64 9.47 -4.80 -3.46
N ALA A 65 8.26 -4.31 -3.75
CA ALA A 65 8.05 -3.15 -4.62
C ALA A 65 8.67 -1.87 -4.05
N TYR A 66 8.56 -1.65 -2.74
CA TYR A 66 9.15 -0.51 -2.04
C TYR A 66 10.68 -0.50 -2.15
N ARG A 67 11.34 -1.66 -1.95
CA ARG A 67 12.80 -1.80 -2.13
C ARG A 67 13.24 -1.51 -3.57
N ARG A 68 12.43 -1.90 -4.55
CA ARG A 68 12.65 -1.64 -5.99
C ARG A 68 12.29 -0.21 -6.42
N LYS A 69 11.89 0.66 -5.49
CA LYS A 69 11.43 2.04 -5.75
C LYS A 69 10.19 2.14 -6.66
N TYR A 70 9.42 1.07 -6.78
CA TYR A 70 8.12 1.10 -7.48
C TYR A 70 7.03 1.59 -6.53
N PHE A 71 7.07 2.89 -6.21
CA PHE A 71 6.28 3.49 -5.13
C PHE A 71 4.76 3.38 -5.34
N ASN A 72 4.26 3.56 -6.57
CA ASN A 72 2.83 3.39 -6.86
C ASN A 72 2.35 1.96 -6.59
N LYS A 73 3.13 0.95 -6.99
CA LYS A 73 2.82 -0.47 -6.73
C LYS A 73 2.98 -0.82 -5.25
N ALA A 74 3.99 -0.26 -4.59
CA ALA A 74 4.18 -0.45 -3.15
C ALA A 74 2.99 0.07 -2.36
N LYS A 75 2.49 1.26 -2.71
CA LYS A 75 1.30 1.87 -2.11
C LYS A 75 0.07 0.99 -2.29
N SER A 76 -0.24 0.57 -3.52
CA SER A 76 -1.43 -0.25 -3.77
C SER A 76 -1.38 -1.60 -3.05
N TYR A 77 -0.22 -2.26 -3.01
CA TYR A 77 -0.05 -3.48 -2.23
C TYR A 77 -0.11 -3.25 -0.72
N ALA A 78 0.37 -2.12 -0.21
CA ALA A 78 0.28 -1.76 1.20
C ALA A 78 -1.19 -1.53 1.63
N GLU A 79 -1.98 -0.83 0.81
CA GLU A 79 -3.41 -0.63 1.05
C GLU A 79 -4.18 -1.97 1.07
N LEU A 80 -3.87 -2.87 0.13
CA LEU A 80 -4.45 -4.22 0.11
C LEU A 80 -4.04 -5.02 1.33
N SER A 81 -2.76 -4.99 1.69
CA SER A 81 -2.24 -5.65 2.88
C SER A 81 -2.97 -5.17 4.12
N LYS A 82 -3.06 -3.85 4.33
CA LYS A 82 -3.79 -3.22 5.44
C LYS A 82 -5.23 -3.73 5.51
N LYS A 83 -5.97 -3.64 4.39
CA LYS A 83 -7.38 -4.06 4.32
C LYS A 83 -7.58 -5.52 4.72
N PHE A 84 -6.73 -6.42 4.23
CA PHE A 84 -6.84 -7.84 4.58
C PHE A 84 -6.39 -8.12 6.01
N SER A 85 -5.38 -7.40 6.52
CA SER A 85 -4.95 -7.50 7.91
C SER A 85 -6.06 -7.09 8.87
N GLU A 86 -6.69 -5.93 8.68
CA GLU A 86 -7.79 -5.43 9.52
C GLU A 86 -8.97 -6.41 9.52
N LYS A 87 -9.29 -6.99 8.36
CA LYS A 87 -10.34 -8.01 8.26
C LYS A 87 -9.96 -9.30 8.99
N ALA A 88 -8.71 -9.73 8.86
CA ALA A 88 -8.21 -10.94 9.53
C ALA A 88 -8.21 -10.76 11.06
N GLU A 89 -7.78 -9.60 11.54
CA GLU A 89 -7.80 -9.22 12.96
C GLU A 89 -9.23 -9.25 13.50
N PHE A 90 -10.17 -8.55 12.84
CA PHE A 90 -11.55 -8.51 13.27
C PHE A 90 -12.18 -9.92 13.35
N GLU A 91 -11.96 -10.75 12.32
CA GLU A 91 -12.49 -12.12 12.32
C GLU A 91 -11.86 -13.00 13.39
N ALA A 92 -10.56 -12.83 13.64
CA ALA A 92 -9.84 -13.57 14.66
C ALA A 92 -10.35 -13.22 16.06
N VAL A 93 -10.46 -11.92 16.37
CA VAL A 93 -11.02 -11.43 17.64
C VAL A 93 -12.46 -11.90 17.81
N ARG A 94 -13.30 -11.76 16.78
CA ARG A 94 -14.70 -12.20 16.84
C ARG A 94 -14.84 -13.69 17.16
N LYS A 95 -14.03 -14.55 16.52
CA LYS A 95 -14.03 -15.99 16.80
C LYS A 95 -13.45 -16.31 18.18
N ALA A 96 -12.41 -15.60 18.61
CA ALA A 96 -11.84 -15.78 19.94
C ALA A 96 -12.82 -15.40 21.06
N VAL A 97 -13.65 -14.38 20.85
CA VAL A 97 -14.72 -14.00 21.78
C VAL A 97 -15.88 -15.00 21.73
N ALA A 98 -16.27 -15.49 20.55
CA ALA A 98 -17.37 -16.43 20.41
C ALA A 98 -17.07 -17.85 20.95
N ASN A 99 -15.80 -18.23 21.01
CA ASN A 99 -15.34 -19.52 21.56
C ASN A 99 -14.89 -19.43 23.03
N ARG A 100 -15.16 -18.31 23.70
CA ARG A 100 -14.88 -18.07 25.12
C ARG A 100 -16.10 -18.46 25.96
#